data_AF-A0A941ZUX5-F1
#
_entry.id   AF-A0A941ZUX5-F1
#
_cell.length_a   1.000
_cell.length_b   1.000
_cell.length_c   1.000
_cell.angle_alpha   90.00
_cell.angle_beta   90.00
_cell.angle_gamma   90.00
#
_symmetry.space_group_name_H-M   'P 1'
#
loop_
_entity.id
_entity.type
_entity.pdbx_description
1 polymer ?
#
loop_
_entity_poly.entity_id
_entity_poly.type
_entity_poly.pdbx_seq_one_letter_code
_entity_poly.pdbx_strand_id
1 'polypeptide(L)'
;MLVAFLLPVTLSARLVPLGLAVDSTRIRRVVQSGQAAFERDRRRVLPVTTGGLGRCEERIGRFCYWYDETEPPPPPEPQALTRRREQWLGELSLAATQLPGDGWIAGQLVRYLVEAGRPDSAAAAASRCRAEGWWCLALAGFANHAGGHFVTSDSLFRLAMGAMPPGERCRWNDLEVMLEPPEARDYGALDCRGRDSANAVLLWRGQPRQGQGPTGNDLRTEILSRRVILRSLDGAVTHHGIRLGHDLAEVVLRYGWAEAYGRRPDRPGAQNDGIDVVGHEPKPAYPLLAPDPGWPARLERPRFRYAPRHVARIDQLRDVQLARFWRGSSVVLVGGYQVPLDSVFPSDTLAAALVVSGHMGNAAAIHQARLGRRGSIKSDPVAGASRASLELFDPSGRGLAVYRSP
;
A
#
# COMPACT_ATOMS: atom_id res chain seq x y z
N MET A 1 -28.78 -27.84 81.93
CA MET A 1 -28.85 -27.24 80.58
C MET A 1 -27.49 -27.40 79.91
N LEU A 2 -27.31 -28.45 79.09
CA LEU A 2 -26.09 -28.66 78.31
C LEU A 2 -26.25 -28.00 76.95
N VAL A 3 -25.32 -27.11 76.58
CA VAL A 3 -25.25 -26.42 75.29
C VAL A 3 -24.28 -27.16 74.38
N ALA A 4 -24.76 -27.59 73.21
CA ALA A 4 -23.98 -28.25 72.17
C ALA A 4 -23.26 -27.23 71.29
N PHE A 5 -21.94 -27.37 71.13
CA PHE A 5 -21.13 -26.61 70.16
C PHE A 5 -21.12 -27.35 68.81
N LEU A 6 -21.60 -26.67 67.76
CA LEU A 6 -21.43 -27.07 66.36
C LEU A 6 -20.12 -26.49 65.82
N LEU A 7 -19.22 -27.34 65.34
CA LEU A 7 -18.01 -26.97 64.60
C LEU A 7 -18.33 -26.84 63.10
N PRO A 8 -17.83 -25.80 62.40
CA PRO A 8 -17.96 -25.73 60.94
C PRO A 8 -16.85 -26.54 60.27
N VAL A 9 -17.25 -27.42 59.34
CA VAL A 9 -16.33 -28.10 58.41
C VAL A 9 -15.98 -27.13 57.29
N THR A 10 -14.75 -26.61 57.27
CA THR A 10 -14.24 -25.84 56.14
C THR A 10 -13.72 -26.80 55.07
N LEU A 11 -14.50 -26.98 54.00
CA LEU A 11 -14.08 -27.67 52.79
C LEU A 11 -13.10 -26.76 52.02
N SER A 12 -11.79 -26.98 52.15
CA SER A 12 -10.80 -26.35 51.27
C SER A 12 -10.83 -27.04 49.91
N ALA A 13 -11.62 -26.50 48.98
CA ALA A 13 -11.51 -26.82 47.56
C ALA A 13 -10.23 -26.17 47.01
N ARG A 14 -9.15 -26.96 46.88
CA ARG A 14 -8.02 -26.59 46.02
C ARG A 14 -8.51 -26.62 44.57
N LEU A 15 -8.89 -25.47 44.04
CA LEU A 15 -8.96 -25.24 42.60
C LEU A 15 -7.54 -25.34 42.05
N VAL A 16 -7.20 -26.48 41.45
CA VAL A 16 -6.06 -26.59 40.54
C VAL A 16 -6.49 -25.93 39.24
N PRO A 17 -5.87 -24.83 38.79
CA PRO A 17 -6.10 -24.36 37.43
C PRO A 17 -5.40 -25.35 36.50
N LEU A 18 -6.16 -26.27 35.89
CA LEU A 18 -5.73 -27.00 34.69
C LEU A 18 -5.77 -26.04 33.49
N GLY A 19 -4.95 -25.00 33.55
CA GLY A 19 -4.55 -24.25 32.37
C GLY A 19 -3.32 -24.94 31.80
N LEU A 20 -3.49 -25.89 30.88
CA LEU A 20 -2.41 -26.28 30.00
C LEU A 20 -1.93 -25.00 29.31
N ALA A 21 -0.75 -24.50 29.70
CA ALA A 21 -0.15 -23.35 29.06
C ALA A 21 -0.09 -23.64 27.55
N VAL A 22 -0.77 -22.82 26.77
CA VAL A 22 -0.75 -22.93 25.30
C VAL A 22 0.70 -22.84 24.86
N ASP A 23 1.24 -23.90 24.27
CA ASP A 23 2.61 -23.92 23.76
C ASP A 23 2.67 -23.05 22.50
N SER A 24 2.97 -21.77 22.74
CA SER A 24 3.04 -20.74 21.71
C SER A 24 4.06 -21.09 20.63
N THR A 25 5.18 -21.71 21.02
CA THR A 25 6.23 -22.12 20.08
C THR A 25 5.76 -23.24 19.17
N ARG A 26 4.99 -24.19 19.68
CA ARG A 26 4.41 -25.28 18.89
C ARG A 26 3.38 -24.77 17.89
N ILE A 27 2.44 -23.93 18.32
CA ILE A 27 1.45 -23.33 17.40
C ILE A 27 2.18 -22.56 16.31
N ARG A 28 3.15 -21.72 16.69
CA ARG A 28 3.96 -20.96 15.73
C ARG A 28 4.61 -21.84 14.67
N ARG A 29 5.28 -22.93 15.07
CA ARG A 29 5.91 -23.87 14.13
C ARG A 29 4.91 -24.57 13.22
N VAL A 30 3.73 -24.93 13.74
CA VAL A 30 2.65 -25.53 12.95
C VAL A 30 2.17 -24.55 11.88
N VAL A 31 1.92 -23.29 12.25
CA VAL A 31 1.52 -22.25 11.29
C VAL A 31 2.61 -22.00 10.24
N GLN A 32 3.88 -21.91 10.63
CA GLN A 32 4.99 -21.76 9.66
C GLN A 32 5.09 -22.94 8.68
N SER A 33 4.88 -24.16 9.18
CA SER A 33 4.89 -25.36 8.34
C SER A 33 3.68 -25.40 7.39
N GLY A 34 2.51 -25.01 7.88
CA GLY A 34 1.28 -24.87 7.09
C GLY A 34 1.41 -23.82 6.00
N GLN A 35 1.98 -22.65 6.32
CA GLN A 35 2.29 -21.58 5.37
C GLN A 35 3.22 -22.07 4.26
N ALA A 36 4.32 -22.74 4.62
CA ALA A 36 5.25 -23.29 3.64
C ALA A 36 4.62 -24.39 2.78
N ALA A 37 3.70 -25.20 3.34
CA ALA A 37 2.96 -26.20 2.58
C ALA A 37 1.98 -25.55 1.59
N PHE A 38 1.21 -24.55 2.04
CA PHE A 38 0.31 -23.78 1.20
C PHE A 38 1.05 -23.17 0.00
N GLU A 39 2.19 -22.50 0.22
CA GLU A 39 2.94 -21.88 -0.88
C GLU A 39 3.60 -22.89 -1.82
N ARG A 40 4.01 -24.08 -1.33
CA ARG A 40 4.47 -25.16 -2.23
C ARG A 40 3.34 -25.66 -3.12
N ASP A 41 2.17 -25.92 -2.54
CA ASP A 41 1.01 -26.43 -3.26
C ASP A 41 0.50 -25.39 -4.27
N ARG A 42 0.40 -24.12 -3.85
CA ARG A 42 0.03 -22.97 -4.69
C ARG A 42 0.84 -22.94 -5.97
N ARG A 43 2.18 -22.94 -5.87
CA ARG A 43 3.07 -22.86 -7.03
C ARG A 43 2.84 -23.98 -8.04
N ARG A 44 2.60 -25.20 -7.57
CA ARG A 44 2.38 -26.38 -8.45
C ARG A 44 1.12 -26.26 -9.30
N VAL A 45 0.10 -25.61 -8.77
CA VAL A 45 -1.20 -25.48 -9.44
C VAL A 45 -1.40 -24.11 -10.08
N LEU A 46 -0.43 -23.20 -10.03
CA LEU A 46 -0.56 -21.91 -10.69
C LEU A 46 -0.83 -22.08 -12.19
N PRO A 47 -1.72 -21.26 -12.76
CA PRO A 47 -2.00 -21.28 -14.18
C PRO A 47 -0.77 -20.84 -14.98
N VAL A 48 -0.61 -21.40 -16.18
CA VAL A 48 0.50 -21.06 -17.07
C VAL A 48 0.27 -19.68 -17.69
N THR A 49 1.31 -18.84 -17.72
CA THR A 49 1.27 -17.50 -18.34
C THR A 49 2.48 -17.27 -19.25
N THR A 50 2.23 -16.56 -20.35
CA THR A 50 3.27 -16.07 -21.29
C THR A 50 3.73 -14.64 -20.96
N GLY A 51 3.17 -14.05 -19.91
CA GLY A 51 3.40 -12.68 -19.49
C GLY A 51 4.86 -12.29 -19.30
N GLY A 52 5.41 -11.35 -20.06
CA GLY A 52 6.82 -10.95 -19.98
C GLY A 52 7.86 -11.99 -20.42
N LEU A 53 7.46 -13.03 -21.18
CA LEU A 53 8.41 -14.01 -21.72
C LEU A 53 9.55 -13.31 -22.46
N GLY A 54 10.79 -13.60 -22.07
CA GLY A 54 12.00 -13.05 -22.71
C GLY A 54 12.26 -11.56 -22.45
N ARG A 55 11.50 -10.90 -21.57
CA ARG A 55 11.70 -9.49 -21.22
C ARG A 55 12.38 -9.34 -19.86
N CYS A 56 13.25 -8.35 -19.76
CA CYS A 56 13.87 -7.90 -18.51
C CYS A 56 14.24 -6.43 -18.69
N GLU A 57 13.37 -5.53 -18.24
CA GLU A 57 13.60 -4.09 -18.35
C GLU A 57 14.51 -3.58 -17.23
N GLU A 58 14.35 -4.16 -16.05
CA GLU A 58 15.14 -3.88 -14.86
C GLU A 58 15.52 -5.19 -14.17
N ARG A 59 16.80 -5.35 -13.83
CA ARG A 59 17.28 -6.53 -13.10
C ARG A 59 17.66 -6.16 -11.67
N ILE A 60 16.99 -6.79 -10.71
CA ILE A 60 17.19 -6.58 -9.27
C ILE A 60 17.53 -7.93 -8.65
N GLY A 61 18.82 -8.18 -8.42
CA GLY A 61 19.32 -9.47 -7.93
C GLY A 61 18.84 -10.65 -8.80
N ARG A 62 18.03 -11.54 -8.22
CA ARG A 62 17.47 -12.72 -8.91
C ARG A 62 16.22 -12.42 -9.75
N PHE A 63 15.67 -11.21 -9.66
CA PHE A 63 14.42 -10.83 -10.30
C PHE A 63 14.65 -10.00 -11.55
N CYS A 64 13.84 -10.26 -12.58
CA CYS A 64 13.67 -9.38 -13.73
C CYS A 64 12.28 -8.75 -13.63
N TYR A 65 12.23 -7.43 -13.62
CA TYR A 65 11.00 -6.65 -13.67
C TYR A 65 10.76 -6.15 -15.11
N TRP A 66 9.48 -6.06 -15.48
CA TRP A 66 9.00 -5.47 -16.72
C TRP A 66 7.63 -4.83 -16.47
N TYR A 67 7.25 -3.85 -17.27
CA TYR A 67 5.91 -3.27 -17.25
C TYR A 67 5.29 -3.25 -18.65
N ASP A 68 4.12 -3.87 -18.79
CA ASP A 68 3.35 -3.86 -20.03
C ASP A 68 1.86 -3.70 -19.71
N GLU A 69 1.32 -2.50 -19.95
CA GLU A 69 -0.11 -2.21 -19.70
C GLU A 69 -1.04 -3.00 -20.63
N THR A 70 -0.55 -3.44 -21.79
CA THR A 70 -1.32 -4.17 -22.80
C THR A 70 -1.33 -5.67 -22.59
N GLU A 71 -0.54 -6.16 -21.64
CA GLU A 71 -0.49 -7.57 -21.29
C GLU A 71 -1.89 -8.05 -20.85
N PRO A 72 -2.36 -9.21 -21.36
CA PRO A 72 -3.61 -9.78 -20.92
C PRO A 72 -3.67 -9.92 -19.40
N PRO A 73 -4.86 -9.80 -18.79
CA PRO A 73 -5.00 -10.05 -17.37
C PRO A 73 -4.55 -11.47 -17.05
N PRO A 74 -3.97 -11.68 -15.85
CA PRO A 74 -3.56 -13.01 -15.43
C PRO A 74 -4.75 -13.98 -15.46
N PRO A 75 -4.52 -15.24 -15.84
CA PRO A 75 -5.57 -16.25 -15.79
C PRO A 75 -6.17 -16.35 -14.38
N PRO A 76 -7.49 -16.59 -14.28
CA PRO A 76 -8.15 -16.68 -12.99
C PRO A 76 -7.57 -17.81 -12.16
N GLU A 77 -7.57 -17.62 -10.85
CA GLU A 77 -7.06 -18.63 -9.95
C GLU A 77 -7.87 -19.93 -10.03
N PRO A 78 -7.21 -21.11 -10.09
CA PRO A 78 -7.91 -22.39 -10.08
C PRO A 78 -8.73 -22.59 -8.80
N GLN A 79 -9.96 -23.09 -8.94
CA GLN A 79 -10.87 -23.32 -7.80
C GLN A 79 -10.25 -24.20 -6.70
N ALA A 80 -9.38 -25.15 -7.07
CA ALA A 80 -8.67 -25.99 -6.11
C ALA A 80 -7.76 -25.17 -5.19
N LEU A 81 -7.07 -24.17 -5.74
CA LEU A 81 -6.24 -23.25 -4.98
C LEU A 81 -7.08 -22.31 -4.12
N THR A 82 -8.21 -21.81 -4.64
CA THR A 82 -9.15 -21.01 -3.86
C THR A 82 -9.67 -21.77 -2.63
N ARG A 83 -10.10 -23.03 -2.80
CA ARG A 83 -10.52 -23.89 -1.67
C ARG A 83 -9.40 -24.12 -0.67
N ARG A 84 -8.17 -24.35 -1.14
CA ARG A 84 -7.00 -24.52 -0.27
C ARG A 84 -6.68 -23.24 0.50
N ARG A 85 -6.85 -22.06 -0.10
CA ARG A 85 -6.71 -20.77 0.60
C ARG A 85 -7.74 -20.64 1.71
N GLU A 86 -9.00 -20.96 1.46
CA GLU A 86 -10.04 -20.85 2.50
C GLU A 86 -9.76 -21.78 3.69
N GLN A 87 -9.30 -23.01 3.45
CA GLN A 87 -8.86 -23.91 4.52
C GLN A 87 -7.70 -23.30 5.32
N TRP A 88 -6.68 -22.80 4.62
CA TRP A 88 -5.52 -22.17 5.26
C TRP A 88 -5.91 -20.93 6.08
N LEU A 89 -6.81 -20.09 5.57
CA LEU A 89 -7.33 -18.93 6.30
C LEU A 89 -8.09 -19.34 7.57
N GLY A 90 -8.83 -20.46 7.54
CA GLY A 90 -9.48 -21.02 8.72
C GLY A 90 -8.47 -21.46 9.78
N GLU A 91 -7.44 -22.21 9.39
CA GLU A 91 -6.35 -22.65 10.28
C GLU A 91 -5.61 -21.45 10.89
N LEU A 92 -5.31 -20.45 10.07
CA LEU A 92 -4.58 -19.25 10.46
C LEU A 92 -5.41 -18.35 11.39
N SER A 93 -6.71 -18.22 11.14
CA SER A 93 -7.64 -17.48 12.01
C SER A 93 -7.78 -18.14 13.39
N LEU A 94 -7.81 -19.48 13.44
CA LEU A 94 -7.81 -20.22 14.70
C LEU A 94 -6.52 -19.96 15.48
N ALA A 95 -5.36 -20.05 14.81
CA ALA A 95 -4.06 -19.79 15.43
C ALA A 95 -3.95 -18.34 15.95
N ALA A 96 -4.44 -17.35 15.19
CA ALA A 96 -4.45 -15.95 15.62
C ALA A 96 -5.34 -15.72 16.85
N THR A 97 -6.41 -16.51 17.01
CA THR A 97 -7.27 -16.46 18.21
C THR A 97 -6.57 -17.08 19.42
N GLN A 98 -5.80 -18.15 19.22
CA GLN A 98 -5.03 -18.81 20.28
C GLN A 98 -3.81 -18.01 20.70
N LEU A 99 -3.17 -17.29 19.77
CA LEU A 99 -1.97 -16.48 19.99
C LEU A 99 -2.17 -15.04 19.48
N PRO A 100 -3.06 -14.24 20.08
CA PRO A 100 -3.34 -12.88 19.61
C PRO A 100 -2.14 -11.94 19.73
N GLY A 101 -1.17 -12.27 20.60
CA GLY A 101 0.08 -11.54 20.79
C GLY A 101 1.18 -11.88 19.76
N ASP A 102 0.99 -12.89 18.92
CA ASP A 102 1.98 -13.22 17.89
C ASP A 102 1.80 -12.32 16.65
N GLY A 103 2.71 -11.35 16.52
CA GLY A 103 2.68 -10.37 15.44
C GLY A 103 2.84 -10.95 14.04
N TRP A 104 3.55 -12.07 13.86
CA TRP A 104 3.69 -12.65 12.53
C TRP A 104 2.50 -13.53 12.16
N ILE A 105 1.85 -14.21 13.09
CA ILE A 105 0.58 -14.88 12.80
C ILE A 105 -0.47 -13.84 12.38
N ALA A 106 -0.56 -12.72 13.11
CA ALA A 106 -1.44 -11.61 12.74
C ALA A 106 -1.08 -11.03 11.36
N GLY A 107 0.22 -10.85 11.07
CA GLY A 107 0.69 -10.36 9.78
C GLY A 107 0.35 -11.28 8.60
N GLN A 108 0.52 -12.59 8.79
CA GLN A 108 0.14 -13.60 7.80
C GLN A 108 -1.38 -13.60 7.58
N LEU A 109 -2.19 -13.54 8.65
CA LEU A 109 -3.64 -13.56 8.54
C LEU A 109 -4.17 -12.37 7.74
N VAL A 110 -3.73 -11.17 8.09
CA VAL A 110 -4.12 -9.94 7.39
C VAL A 110 -3.67 -9.98 5.94
N ARG A 111 -2.43 -10.40 5.66
CA ARG A 111 -1.90 -10.54 4.30
C ARG A 111 -2.74 -11.50 3.46
N TYR A 112 -2.99 -12.72 3.93
CA TYR A 112 -3.75 -13.69 3.16
C TYR A 112 -5.23 -13.32 3.00
N LEU A 113 -5.82 -12.58 3.96
CA LEU A 113 -7.17 -12.02 3.80
C LEU A 113 -7.21 -10.94 2.72
N VAL A 114 -6.19 -10.06 2.65
CA VAL A 114 -6.05 -9.09 1.56
C VAL A 114 -5.84 -9.79 0.21
N GLU A 115 -4.96 -10.79 0.15
CA GLU A 115 -4.77 -11.61 -1.07
C GLU A 115 -6.06 -12.33 -1.50
N ALA A 116 -6.95 -12.67 -0.56
CA ALA A 116 -8.26 -13.25 -0.84
C ALA A 116 -9.32 -12.24 -1.30
N GLY A 117 -8.98 -10.95 -1.42
CA GLY A 117 -9.94 -9.89 -1.72
C GLY A 117 -10.91 -9.58 -0.58
N ARG A 118 -10.50 -9.83 0.68
CA ARG A 118 -11.33 -9.65 1.89
C ARG A 118 -10.77 -8.56 2.82
N PRO A 119 -10.62 -7.30 2.38
CA PRO A 119 -10.00 -6.24 3.16
C PRO A 119 -10.75 -5.93 4.46
N ASP A 120 -12.08 -6.02 4.49
CA ASP A 120 -12.87 -5.80 5.72
C ASP A 120 -12.61 -6.89 6.77
N SER A 121 -12.51 -8.14 6.33
CA SER A 121 -12.12 -9.24 7.22
C SER A 121 -10.69 -9.05 7.72
N ALA A 122 -9.79 -8.55 6.88
CA ALA A 122 -8.41 -8.23 7.25
C ALA A 122 -8.36 -7.10 8.30
N ALA A 123 -9.17 -6.05 8.15
CA ALA A 123 -9.29 -4.97 9.11
C ALA A 123 -9.85 -5.46 10.45
N ALA A 124 -10.86 -6.34 10.42
CA ALA A 124 -11.40 -6.98 11.62
C ALA A 124 -10.39 -7.92 12.31
N ALA A 125 -9.54 -8.61 11.56
CA ALA A 125 -8.44 -9.39 12.12
C ALA A 125 -7.38 -8.49 12.77
N ALA A 126 -7.00 -7.39 12.11
CA ALA A 126 -6.06 -6.42 12.63
C ALA A 126 -6.55 -5.76 13.94
N SER A 127 -7.86 -5.51 14.10
CA SER A 127 -8.40 -4.94 15.34
C SER A 127 -8.35 -5.89 16.55
N ARG A 128 -8.24 -7.20 16.29
CA ARG A 128 -8.08 -8.25 17.32
C ARG A 128 -6.61 -8.54 17.64
N CYS A 129 -5.67 -7.99 16.87
CA CYS A 129 -4.24 -8.12 17.11
C CYS A 129 -3.85 -7.55 18.49
N ARG A 130 -2.99 -8.28 19.20
CA ARG A 130 -2.44 -7.92 20.53
C ARG A 130 -0.91 -7.98 20.56
N ALA A 131 -0.27 -7.95 19.38
CA ALA A 131 1.19 -7.83 19.24
C ALA A 131 1.66 -6.40 19.57
N GLU A 132 2.78 -5.94 19.02
CA GLU A 132 3.20 -4.55 19.20
C GLU A 132 2.13 -3.58 18.64
N GLY A 133 1.73 -2.59 19.44
CA GLY A 133 0.61 -1.70 19.09
C GLY A 133 0.80 -1.00 17.74
N TRP A 134 2.03 -0.55 17.44
CA TRP A 134 2.36 0.07 16.16
C TRP A 134 2.19 -0.92 14.98
N TRP A 135 2.50 -2.20 15.19
CA TRP A 135 2.40 -3.22 14.16
C TRP A 135 0.94 -3.59 13.88
N CYS A 136 0.13 -3.75 14.93
CA CYS A 136 -1.32 -3.94 14.77
C CYS A 136 -1.98 -2.74 14.04
N LEU A 137 -1.57 -1.51 14.33
CA LEU A 137 -2.01 -0.30 13.61
C LEU A 137 -1.57 -0.32 12.14
N ALA A 138 -0.33 -0.70 11.85
CA ALA A 138 0.16 -0.81 10.48
C ALA A 138 -0.60 -1.88 9.67
N LEU A 139 -0.91 -3.03 10.28
CA LEU A 139 -1.76 -4.06 9.68
C LEU A 139 -3.17 -3.56 9.36
N ALA A 140 -3.78 -2.80 10.28
CA ALA A 140 -5.07 -2.17 10.05
C ALA A 140 -4.99 -1.12 8.92
N GLY A 141 -3.91 -0.34 8.87
CA GLY A 141 -3.62 0.60 7.79
C GLY A 141 -3.56 -0.08 6.43
N PHE A 142 -2.82 -1.20 6.34
CA PHE A 142 -2.72 -2.00 5.11
C PHE A 142 -4.06 -2.59 4.68
N ALA A 143 -4.84 -3.16 5.60
CA ALA A 143 -6.17 -3.69 5.28
C ALA A 143 -7.11 -2.60 4.73
N ASN A 144 -7.08 -1.40 5.32
CA ASN A 144 -7.86 -0.26 4.84
C ASN A 144 -7.36 0.26 3.48
N HIS A 145 -6.04 0.26 3.24
CA HIS A 145 -5.48 0.61 1.93
C HIS A 145 -5.98 -0.35 0.86
N ALA A 146 -5.92 -1.66 1.11
CA ALA A 146 -6.41 -2.68 0.19
C ALA A 146 -7.91 -2.56 -0.12
N GLY A 147 -8.71 -2.09 0.84
CA GLY A 147 -10.14 -1.77 0.67
C GLY A 147 -10.43 -0.42 0.01
N GLY A 148 -9.41 0.38 -0.32
CA GLY A 148 -9.59 1.73 -0.88
C GLY A 148 -10.00 2.79 0.15
N HIS A 149 -9.97 2.48 1.44
CA HIS A 149 -10.26 3.40 2.54
C HIS A 149 -9.03 4.25 2.90
N PHE A 150 -8.52 5.03 1.95
CA PHE A 150 -7.23 5.72 2.05
C PHE A 150 -7.17 6.73 3.20
N VAL A 151 -8.25 7.44 3.51
CA VAL A 151 -8.29 8.40 4.64
C VAL A 151 -8.09 7.71 5.99
N THR A 152 -8.81 6.59 6.19
CA THR A 152 -8.70 5.76 7.39
C THR A 152 -7.32 5.11 7.46
N SER A 153 -6.85 4.53 6.35
CA SER A 153 -5.52 3.94 6.23
C SER A 153 -4.42 4.92 6.61
N ASP A 154 -4.46 6.13 6.06
CA ASP A 154 -3.49 7.19 6.27
C ASP A 154 -3.42 7.64 7.74
N SER A 155 -4.57 7.65 8.41
CA SER A 155 -4.66 7.96 9.84
C SER A 155 -4.10 6.83 10.71
N LEU A 156 -4.43 5.57 10.40
CA LEU A 156 -3.89 4.40 11.09
C LEU A 156 -2.37 4.30 10.94
N PHE A 157 -1.85 4.53 9.73
CA PHE A 157 -0.42 4.57 9.49
C PHE A 157 0.27 5.72 10.21
N ARG A 158 -0.36 6.90 10.33
CA ARG A 158 0.19 8.01 11.13
C ARG A 158 0.33 7.62 12.60
N LEU A 159 -0.69 6.95 13.17
CA LEU A 159 -0.64 6.42 14.53
C LEU A 159 0.43 5.33 14.67
N ALA A 160 0.54 4.42 13.70
CA ALA A 160 1.56 3.38 13.66
C ALA A 160 2.97 3.99 13.68
N MET A 161 3.26 4.91 12.75
CA MET A 161 4.55 5.60 12.67
C MET A 161 4.84 6.40 13.95
N GLY A 162 3.84 7.02 14.59
CA GLY A 162 4.00 7.72 15.87
C GLY A 162 4.37 6.80 17.04
N ALA A 163 3.89 5.56 17.03
CA ALA A 163 4.16 4.56 18.07
C ALA A 163 5.39 3.68 17.79
N MET A 164 6.00 3.77 16.59
CA MET A 164 7.20 3.01 16.25
C MET A 164 8.44 3.51 17.02
N PRO A 165 9.35 2.60 17.41
CA PRO A 165 10.69 2.99 17.85
C PRO A 165 11.40 3.87 16.81
N PRO A 166 12.22 4.87 17.21
CA PRO A 166 12.80 5.83 16.28
C PRO A 166 13.55 5.20 15.09
N GLY A 167 14.33 4.15 15.33
CA GLY A 167 15.05 3.45 14.26
C GLY A 167 14.13 2.69 13.29
N GLU A 168 13.03 2.10 13.78
CA GLU A 168 12.04 1.44 12.93
C GLU A 168 11.29 2.47 12.09
N ARG A 169 10.85 3.57 12.71
CA ARG A 169 10.22 4.70 12.02
C ARG A 169 11.09 5.24 10.90
N CYS A 170 12.39 5.39 11.16
CA CYS A 170 13.34 5.88 10.14
C CYS A 170 13.43 4.95 8.93
N ARG A 171 13.56 3.64 9.16
CA ARG A 171 13.62 2.64 8.08
C ARG A 171 12.32 2.57 7.28
N TRP A 172 11.17 2.68 7.95
CA TRP A 172 9.87 2.66 7.28
C TRP A 172 9.62 3.90 6.44
N ASN A 173 10.16 5.05 6.87
CA ASN A 173 10.05 6.31 6.15
C ASN A 173 11.11 6.47 5.05
N ASP A 174 12.06 5.56 4.89
CA ASP A 174 13.08 5.67 3.87
C ASP A 174 12.50 5.48 2.45
N LEU A 175 12.68 6.46 1.56
CA LEU A 175 12.25 6.41 0.16
C LEU A 175 13.38 6.17 -0.83
N GLU A 176 14.64 6.09 -0.39
CA GLU A 176 15.85 6.14 -1.23
C GLU A 176 15.80 5.16 -2.41
N VAL A 177 15.33 3.92 -2.18
CA VAL A 177 15.28 2.86 -3.20
C VAL A 177 14.27 3.14 -4.32
N MET A 178 13.32 4.04 -4.08
CA MET A 178 12.22 4.39 -4.98
C MET A 178 12.51 5.65 -5.81
N LEU A 179 13.55 6.41 -5.45
CA LEU A 179 13.90 7.67 -6.10
C LEU A 179 14.87 7.44 -7.27
N GLU A 180 14.75 8.29 -8.30
CA GLU A 180 15.68 8.31 -9.43
C GLU A 180 17.11 8.66 -8.97
N PRO A 181 18.18 8.18 -9.65
CA PRO A 181 19.53 8.19 -9.10
C PRO A 181 20.07 9.55 -8.59
N PRO A 182 19.81 10.70 -9.27
CA PRO A 182 20.22 12.00 -8.75
C PRO A 182 19.51 12.36 -7.43
N GLU A 183 18.19 12.22 -7.37
CA GLU A 183 17.41 12.47 -6.14
C GLU A 183 17.75 11.49 -5.03
N ALA A 184 17.96 10.22 -5.35
CA ALA A 184 18.35 9.20 -4.37
C ALA A 184 19.68 9.54 -3.69
N ARG A 185 20.66 10.11 -4.41
CA ARG A 185 21.95 10.53 -3.85
C ARG A 185 21.77 11.66 -2.84
N ASP A 186 21.04 12.71 -3.22
CA ASP A 186 20.81 13.87 -2.37
C ASP A 186 19.97 13.49 -1.14
N TYR A 187 18.97 12.63 -1.34
CA TYR A 187 18.16 12.05 -0.27
C TYR A 187 18.97 11.17 0.68
N GLY A 188 19.86 10.33 0.15
CA GLY A 188 20.71 9.43 0.91
C GLY A 188 21.63 10.15 1.89
N ALA A 189 22.05 11.38 1.55
CA ALA A 189 22.87 12.25 2.41
C ALA A 189 22.10 12.86 3.60
N LEU A 190 20.77 12.79 3.62
CA LEU A 190 19.94 13.33 4.70
C LEU A 190 19.90 12.38 5.90
N ASP A 191 19.91 12.96 7.10
CA ASP A 191 19.57 12.24 8.32
C ASP A 191 18.05 11.94 8.39
N CYS A 192 17.62 11.23 9.43
CA CYS A 192 16.22 10.83 9.56
C CYS A 192 15.23 12.01 9.52
N ARG A 193 15.57 13.13 10.16
CA ARG A 193 14.72 14.32 10.22
C ARG A 193 14.69 15.05 8.87
N GLY A 194 15.83 15.11 8.18
CA GLY A 194 15.93 15.62 6.82
C GLY A 194 15.07 14.81 5.86
N ARG A 195 15.12 13.48 5.95
CA ARG A 195 14.27 12.56 5.19
C ARG A 195 12.79 12.77 5.48
N ASP A 196 12.38 12.96 6.74
CA ASP A 196 10.98 13.29 7.09
C ASP A 196 10.49 14.56 6.36
N SER A 197 11.34 15.58 6.29
CA SER A 197 11.03 16.86 5.64
C SER A 197 11.00 16.73 4.11
N ALA A 198 11.94 15.98 3.52
CA ALA A 198 11.96 15.66 2.10
C ALA A 198 10.73 14.85 1.69
N ASN A 199 10.33 13.85 2.49
CA ASN A 199 9.17 13.01 2.25
C ASN A 199 7.86 13.82 2.19
N ALA A 200 7.71 14.85 3.03
CA ALA A 200 6.52 15.71 2.97
C ALA A 200 6.37 16.37 1.59
N VAL A 201 7.48 16.80 0.99
CA VAL A 201 7.50 17.37 -0.36
C VAL A 201 7.26 16.31 -1.43
N LEU A 202 7.97 15.18 -1.37
CA LEU A 202 7.85 14.08 -2.34
C LEU A 202 6.43 13.49 -2.35
N LEU A 203 5.85 13.24 -1.18
CA LEU A 203 4.50 12.69 -1.07
C LEU A 203 3.43 13.70 -1.48
N TRP A 204 3.63 15.00 -1.23
CA TRP A 204 2.75 16.03 -1.79
C TRP A 204 2.80 15.98 -3.31
N ARG A 205 4.00 15.97 -3.90
CA ARG A 205 4.24 15.92 -5.36
C ARG A 205 3.76 14.63 -6.01
N GLY A 206 3.80 13.51 -5.31
CA GLY A 206 3.43 12.22 -5.88
C GLY A 206 1.97 11.84 -5.72
N GLN A 207 1.25 12.38 -4.74
CA GLN A 207 -0.13 12.00 -4.47
C GLN A 207 -1.03 12.17 -5.71
N PRO A 208 -1.60 11.10 -6.29
CA PRO A 208 -2.48 11.16 -7.47
C PRO A 208 -3.49 12.30 -7.44
N ARG A 209 -4.31 12.34 -6.39
CA ARG A 209 -5.41 13.28 -6.28
C ARG A 209 -5.46 13.85 -4.87
N GLN A 210 -5.13 15.14 -4.71
CA GLN A 210 -5.21 15.84 -3.43
C GLN A 210 -6.63 16.34 -3.16
N GLY A 211 -7.38 16.62 -4.22
CA GLY A 211 -8.73 17.16 -4.17
C GLY A 211 -9.77 16.21 -3.59
N GLN A 212 -9.46 15.00 -3.14
CA GLN A 212 -10.44 14.10 -2.51
C GLN A 212 -10.71 14.44 -1.03
N GLY A 213 -9.84 15.24 -0.39
CA GLY A 213 -10.03 15.71 0.97
C GLY A 213 -8.69 16.15 1.60
N PRO A 214 -8.73 16.92 2.70
CA PRO A 214 -7.52 17.41 3.38
C PRO A 214 -6.76 16.31 4.11
N THR A 215 -7.36 15.13 4.26
CA THR A 215 -6.82 13.98 4.97
C THR A 215 -6.82 12.75 4.05
N GLY A 216 -5.71 12.01 4.00
CA GLY A 216 -5.54 10.85 3.13
C GLY A 216 -4.54 11.11 2.01
N ASN A 217 -3.43 10.37 2.01
CA ASN A 217 -2.46 10.34 0.94
C ASN A 217 -2.29 8.88 0.52
N ASP A 218 -2.97 8.49 -0.55
CA ASP A 218 -3.00 7.12 -1.05
C ASP A 218 -1.61 6.62 -1.42
N LEU A 219 -0.75 7.46 -2.02
CA LEU A 219 0.66 7.14 -2.27
C LEU A 219 1.43 6.82 -0.98
N ARG A 220 1.25 7.59 0.08
CA ARG A 220 1.86 7.32 1.40
C ARG A 220 1.38 5.98 1.95
N THR A 221 0.08 5.73 1.87
CA THR A 221 -0.49 4.45 2.34
C THR A 221 -0.05 3.26 1.50
N GLU A 222 0.19 3.43 0.20
CA GLU A 222 0.78 2.41 -0.67
C GLU A 222 2.21 2.06 -0.22
N ILE A 223 3.05 3.09 -0.05
CA ILE A 223 4.45 2.90 0.36
C ILE A 223 4.53 2.17 1.71
N LEU A 224 3.70 2.57 2.68
CA LEU A 224 3.65 1.93 3.98
C LEU A 224 3.01 0.53 3.92
N SER A 225 2.09 0.28 3.00
CA SER A 225 1.54 -1.06 2.73
C SER A 225 2.60 -2.01 2.20
N ARG A 226 3.48 -1.54 1.31
CA ARG A 226 4.66 -2.32 0.86
C ARG A 226 5.55 -2.72 2.04
N ARG A 227 5.78 -1.81 3.00
CA ARG A 227 6.53 -2.10 4.24
C ARG A 227 5.83 -3.17 5.09
N VAL A 228 4.51 -3.10 5.21
CA VAL A 228 3.72 -4.13 5.92
C VAL A 228 3.87 -5.49 5.27
N ILE A 229 3.80 -5.58 3.94
CA ILE A 229 3.98 -6.84 3.22
C ILE A 229 5.38 -7.42 3.46
N LEU A 230 6.42 -6.61 3.38
CA LEU A 230 7.78 -7.05 3.65
C LEU A 230 7.97 -7.55 5.08
N ARG A 231 7.43 -6.85 6.07
CA ARG A 231 7.46 -7.31 7.47
C ARG A 231 6.66 -8.60 7.66
N SER A 232 5.51 -8.75 6.99
CA SER A 232 4.74 -9.99 7.01
C SER A 232 5.49 -11.14 6.35
N LEU A 233 6.35 -10.88 5.35
CA LEU A 233 7.17 -11.88 4.67
C LEU A 233 8.42 -12.32 5.46
N ASP A 234 8.77 -11.62 6.54
CA ASP A 234 9.94 -11.98 7.35
C ASP A 234 9.79 -13.39 7.94
N GLY A 235 10.79 -14.24 7.74
CA GLY A 235 10.76 -15.66 8.12
C GLY A 235 9.71 -16.53 7.40
N ALA A 236 8.99 -16.01 6.40
CA ALA A 236 8.01 -16.76 5.61
C ALA A 236 8.59 -17.27 4.28
N VAL A 237 7.94 -18.27 3.68
CA VAL A 237 8.18 -18.66 2.29
C VAL A 237 7.39 -17.72 1.38
N THR A 238 8.04 -17.13 0.38
CA THR A 238 7.40 -16.25 -0.60
C THR A 238 6.66 -17.05 -1.67
N HIS A 239 5.83 -16.38 -2.48
CA HIS A 239 5.18 -16.98 -3.65
C HIS A 239 6.16 -17.54 -4.68
N HIS A 240 7.42 -17.11 -4.66
CA HIS A 240 8.50 -17.64 -5.52
C HIS A 240 9.18 -18.87 -4.90
N GLY A 241 8.75 -19.33 -3.72
CA GLY A 241 9.31 -20.50 -3.04
C GLY A 241 10.65 -20.26 -2.36
N ILE A 242 11.10 -19.01 -2.30
CA ILE A 242 12.33 -18.59 -1.64
C ILE A 242 12.01 -17.78 -0.38
N ARG A 243 13.01 -17.57 0.49
CA ARG A 243 12.90 -16.61 1.59
C ARG A 243 13.06 -15.18 1.06
N LEU A 244 12.47 -14.22 1.77
CA LEU A 244 12.66 -12.80 1.50
C LEU A 244 14.16 -12.45 1.50
N GLY A 245 14.62 -11.81 0.44
CA GLY A 245 15.96 -11.24 0.31
C GLY A 245 15.88 -9.76 -0.06
N HIS A 246 17.03 -9.09 -0.08
CA HIS A 246 17.11 -7.67 -0.44
C HIS A 246 16.55 -7.38 -1.84
N ASP A 247 16.72 -8.31 -2.78
CA ASP A 247 16.24 -8.18 -4.14
C ASP A 247 14.72 -8.17 -4.24
N LEU A 248 14.04 -9.14 -3.62
CA LEU A 248 12.57 -9.13 -3.55
C LEU A 248 12.05 -7.93 -2.74
N ALA A 249 12.76 -7.55 -1.68
CA ALA A 249 12.39 -6.36 -0.91
C ALA A 249 12.41 -5.09 -1.76
N GLU A 250 13.46 -4.91 -2.56
CA GLU A 250 13.57 -3.79 -3.48
C GLU A 250 12.49 -3.83 -4.58
N VAL A 251 12.21 -5.01 -5.17
CA VAL A 251 11.11 -5.17 -6.15
C VAL A 251 9.78 -4.71 -5.54
N VAL A 252 9.44 -5.18 -4.33
CA VAL A 252 8.18 -4.82 -3.66
C VAL A 252 8.14 -3.33 -3.33
N LEU A 253 9.25 -2.74 -2.89
CA LEU A 253 9.31 -1.31 -2.58
C LEU A 253 9.16 -0.43 -3.83
N ARG A 254 9.77 -0.83 -4.95
CA ARG A 254 9.76 -0.06 -6.20
C ARG A 254 8.46 -0.22 -6.97
N TYR A 255 7.95 -1.44 -7.08
CA TYR A 255 6.88 -1.78 -8.03
C TYR A 255 5.59 -2.29 -7.38
N GLY A 256 5.59 -2.50 -6.07
CA GLY A 256 4.44 -3.03 -5.34
C GLY A 256 4.47 -4.55 -5.26
N TRP A 257 3.39 -5.12 -4.72
CA TRP A 257 3.23 -6.57 -4.65
C TRP A 257 2.30 -7.05 -5.76
N ALA A 258 2.57 -8.26 -6.24
CA ALA A 258 1.68 -8.92 -7.17
C ALA A 258 0.35 -9.30 -6.49
N GLU A 259 -0.76 -9.07 -7.19
CA GLU A 259 -2.10 -9.45 -6.72
C GLU A 259 -2.62 -10.72 -7.39
N ALA A 260 -1.97 -11.10 -8.49
CA ALA A 260 -2.23 -12.35 -9.19
C ALA A 260 -0.91 -12.99 -9.61
N TYR A 261 -0.95 -14.30 -9.81
CA TYR A 261 0.24 -15.12 -10.00
C TYR A 261 -0.02 -16.15 -11.09
N GLY A 262 0.95 -16.33 -11.96
CA GLY A 262 1.05 -17.44 -12.90
C GLY A 262 2.37 -18.16 -12.75
N ARG A 263 2.57 -19.21 -13.54
CA ARG A 263 3.88 -19.84 -13.70
C ARG A 263 4.29 -19.87 -15.17
N ARG A 264 5.59 -19.87 -15.42
CA ARG A 264 6.10 -20.14 -16.77
C ARG A 264 5.78 -21.56 -17.21
N PRO A 265 5.68 -21.81 -18.53
CA PRO A 265 5.70 -23.16 -19.06
C PRO A 265 6.95 -23.90 -18.57
N ASP A 266 6.79 -25.18 -18.23
CA ASP A 266 7.90 -26.04 -17.87
C ASP A 266 8.87 -26.15 -19.06
N ARG A 267 10.17 -25.93 -18.84
CA ARG A 267 11.18 -26.02 -19.91
C ARG A 267 11.49 -27.49 -20.21
N PRO A 268 11.45 -27.94 -21.48
CA PRO A 268 11.84 -29.31 -21.83
C PRO A 268 13.27 -29.61 -21.36
N GLY A 269 13.46 -30.70 -20.63
CA GLY A 269 14.77 -31.14 -20.14
C GLY A 269 15.30 -30.42 -18.89
N ALA A 270 14.57 -29.46 -18.32
CA ALA A 270 14.94 -28.88 -17.03
C ALA A 270 14.72 -29.90 -15.90
N GLN A 271 15.79 -30.29 -15.21
CA GLN A 271 15.70 -31.16 -14.04
C GLN A 271 15.20 -30.36 -12.85
N ASN A 272 13.90 -30.40 -12.52
CA ASN A 272 13.33 -29.91 -11.25
C ASN A 272 13.82 -28.51 -10.78
N ASP A 273 14.34 -27.67 -11.69
CA ASP A 273 14.71 -26.30 -11.40
C ASP A 273 13.40 -25.56 -11.12
N GLY A 274 13.31 -25.00 -9.91
CA GLY A 274 12.04 -24.65 -9.27
C GLY A 274 11.02 -23.92 -10.16
N ILE A 275 9.74 -24.11 -9.82
CA ILE A 275 8.61 -23.47 -10.50
C ILE A 275 8.85 -21.96 -10.61
N ASP A 276 8.98 -21.48 -11.84
CA ASP A 276 9.21 -20.07 -12.17
C ASP A 276 7.87 -19.33 -12.11
N VAL A 277 7.67 -18.58 -11.02
CA VAL A 277 6.43 -17.86 -10.72
C VAL A 277 6.52 -16.43 -11.23
N VAL A 278 5.50 -16.06 -12.01
CA VAL A 278 5.30 -14.70 -12.53
C VAL A 278 4.27 -14.00 -11.65
N GLY A 279 4.66 -12.86 -11.08
CA GLY A 279 3.77 -11.94 -10.40
C GLY A 279 3.12 -10.97 -11.39
N HIS A 280 1.87 -10.60 -11.12
CA HIS A 280 1.15 -9.57 -11.87
C HIS A 280 0.69 -8.48 -10.89
N GLU A 281 1.36 -7.34 -10.93
CA GLU A 281 0.99 -6.13 -10.20
C GLU A 281 -0.22 -5.44 -10.86
N PRO A 282 -0.98 -4.62 -10.12
CA PRO A 282 -2.09 -3.85 -10.69
C PRO A 282 -1.61 -2.87 -11.77
N LYS A 283 -2.47 -2.66 -12.76
CA LYS A 283 -2.24 -1.78 -13.91
C LYS A 283 -3.49 -0.89 -14.13
N PRO A 284 -3.35 0.32 -14.68
CA PRO A 284 -2.10 0.99 -15.05
C PRO A 284 -1.32 1.51 -13.82
N ALA A 285 0.02 1.54 -13.93
CA ALA A 285 0.92 2.00 -12.88
C ALA A 285 1.80 3.17 -13.33
N TYR A 286 1.85 4.22 -12.50
CA TYR A 286 2.42 5.53 -12.84
C TYR A 286 3.67 5.85 -12.00
N PRO A 287 4.66 6.57 -12.57
CA PRO A 287 5.88 6.96 -11.87
C PRO A 287 5.70 8.20 -11.02
N LEU A 288 4.96 8.06 -9.92
CA LEU A 288 4.49 9.19 -9.12
C LEU A 288 5.56 9.83 -8.24
N LEU A 289 6.71 9.19 -8.06
CA LEU A 289 7.88 9.77 -7.38
C LEU A 289 8.94 10.28 -8.37
N ALA A 290 8.59 10.45 -9.64
CA ALA A 290 9.52 10.99 -10.63
C ALA A 290 9.79 12.50 -10.41
N PRO A 291 11.00 12.97 -10.74
CA PRO A 291 11.35 14.39 -10.65
C PRO A 291 10.58 15.26 -11.66
N ASP A 292 10.49 16.56 -11.37
CA ASP A 292 9.92 17.59 -12.27
C ASP A 292 10.82 17.83 -13.50
N PRO A 293 10.29 18.35 -14.65
CA PRO A 293 8.91 18.81 -14.88
C PRO A 293 8.00 17.78 -15.56
N GLY A 294 6.69 17.90 -15.30
CA GLY A 294 5.64 17.13 -15.96
C GLY A 294 5.13 15.98 -15.09
N TRP A 295 3.90 16.10 -14.62
CA TRP A 295 3.26 15.10 -13.76
C TRP A 295 2.06 14.45 -14.45
N PRO A 296 1.93 13.11 -14.46
CA PRO A 296 2.98 12.15 -14.10
C PRO A 296 4.10 12.20 -15.16
N ALA A 297 5.35 11.97 -14.73
CA ALA A 297 6.46 11.97 -15.67
C ALA A 297 6.31 10.83 -16.68
N ARG A 298 6.70 11.07 -17.94
CA ARG A 298 6.77 10.01 -18.96
C ARG A 298 8.16 9.40 -18.93
N LEU A 299 8.39 8.50 -17.99
CA LEU A 299 9.61 7.72 -17.87
C LEU A 299 9.39 6.33 -18.47
N GLU A 300 10.29 5.89 -19.34
CA GLU A 300 10.24 4.53 -19.90
C GLU A 300 10.44 3.47 -18.81
N ARG A 301 11.48 3.64 -17.98
CA ARG A 301 11.89 2.69 -16.93
C ARG A 301 12.04 3.36 -15.56
N PRO A 302 10.93 3.87 -14.99
CA PRO A 302 11.00 4.54 -13.69
C PRO A 302 11.42 3.58 -12.58
N ARG A 303 12.12 4.09 -11.58
CA ARG A 303 12.49 3.32 -10.38
C ARG A 303 11.32 3.04 -9.47
N PHE A 304 10.23 3.79 -9.58
CA PHE A 304 9.01 3.58 -8.81
C PHE A 304 7.78 3.59 -9.70
N ARG A 305 6.82 2.70 -9.44
CA ARG A 305 5.47 2.74 -10.01
C ARG A 305 4.42 2.48 -8.94
N TYR A 306 3.27 3.15 -9.05
CA TYR A 306 2.08 2.89 -8.25
C TYR A 306 0.82 2.93 -9.13
N ALA A 307 -0.08 1.97 -8.93
CA ALA A 307 -1.36 1.86 -9.59
C ALA A 307 -2.52 2.29 -8.66
N PRO A 308 -2.94 3.56 -8.69
CA PRO A 308 -4.04 4.05 -7.86
C PRO A 308 -5.39 3.47 -8.33
N ARG A 309 -5.95 2.52 -7.56
CA ARG A 309 -7.18 1.77 -7.91
C ARG A 309 -8.42 2.63 -8.21
N HIS A 310 -8.45 3.85 -7.68
CA HIS A 310 -9.56 4.78 -7.88
C HIS A 310 -9.43 5.60 -9.18
N VAL A 311 -8.34 5.44 -9.93
CA VAL A 311 -8.06 6.12 -11.19
C VAL A 311 -7.77 5.09 -12.28
N ALA A 312 -8.47 5.18 -13.39
CA ALA A 312 -8.25 4.33 -14.55
C ALA A 312 -7.27 4.94 -15.55
N ARG A 313 -7.20 6.29 -15.62
CA ARG A 313 -6.29 7.02 -16.51
C ARG A 313 -5.81 8.31 -15.86
N ILE A 314 -4.49 8.56 -15.87
CA ILE A 314 -3.89 9.82 -15.43
C ILE A 314 -3.22 10.51 -16.63
N ASP A 315 -3.45 11.81 -16.78
CA ASP A 315 -2.71 12.66 -17.71
C ASP A 315 -2.31 14.00 -17.07
N GLN A 316 -1.42 14.72 -17.74
CA GLN A 316 -1.04 16.07 -17.37
C GLN A 316 -2.08 17.07 -17.89
N LEU A 317 -2.55 17.97 -17.02
CA LEU A 317 -3.38 19.10 -17.44
C LEU A 317 -2.47 20.21 -18.01
N ARG A 318 -2.52 20.41 -19.33
CA ARG A 318 -1.56 21.26 -20.07
C ARG A 318 -2.01 22.70 -20.22
N ASP A 319 -3.27 22.91 -20.62
CA ASP A 319 -3.80 24.24 -20.89
C ASP A 319 -4.33 24.88 -19.60
N VAL A 320 -3.39 25.31 -18.75
CA VAL A 320 -3.67 25.95 -17.47
C VAL A 320 -3.05 27.33 -17.39
N GLN A 321 -3.82 28.29 -16.90
CA GLN A 321 -3.33 29.59 -16.47
C GLN A 321 -3.56 29.73 -14.97
N LEU A 322 -2.47 29.88 -14.20
CA LEU A 322 -2.53 30.13 -12.76
C LEU A 322 -2.14 31.58 -12.47
N ALA A 323 -3.11 32.37 -12.00
CA ALA A 323 -2.88 33.74 -11.54
C ALA A 323 -2.79 33.79 -10.01
N ARG A 324 -1.84 34.59 -9.51
CA ARG A 324 -1.59 34.80 -8.07
C ARG A 324 -1.87 36.25 -7.70
N PHE A 325 -2.76 36.48 -6.73
CA PHE A 325 -3.15 37.80 -6.26
C PHE A 325 -2.77 37.96 -4.78
N TRP A 326 -1.68 38.69 -4.53
CA TRP A 326 -1.17 38.92 -3.17
C TRP A 326 -2.04 39.92 -2.39
N ARG A 327 -2.31 39.61 -1.13
CA ARG A 327 -3.04 40.45 -0.16
C ARG A 327 -2.31 40.41 1.18
N GLY A 328 -1.37 41.33 1.38
CA GLY A 328 -0.49 41.32 2.55
C GLY A 328 0.31 40.02 2.61
N SER A 329 0.18 39.27 3.71
CA SER A 329 0.82 37.96 3.92
C SER A 329 0.06 36.76 3.33
N SER A 330 -1.07 37.00 2.67
CA SER A 330 -1.91 35.98 2.05
C SER A 330 -1.91 36.09 0.52
N VAL A 331 -2.23 34.99 -0.16
CA VAL A 331 -2.41 34.95 -1.61
C VAL A 331 -3.74 34.31 -1.96
N VAL A 332 -4.42 34.89 -2.96
CA VAL A 332 -5.56 34.28 -3.64
C VAL A 332 -5.07 33.71 -4.96
N LEU A 333 -5.39 32.44 -5.22
CA LEU A 333 -5.05 31.77 -6.47
C LEU A 333 -6.30 31.62 -7.34
N VAL A 334 -6.13 31.84 -8.64
CA VAL A 334 -7.16 31.57 -9.64
C VAL A 334 -6.55 30.70 -10.73
N GLY A 335 -7.08 29.48 -10.87
CA GLY A 335 -6.69 28.55 -11.93
C GLY A 335 -7.77 28.53 -13.01
N GLY A 336 -7.44 29.01 -14.21
CA GLY A 336 -8.22 28.81 -15.42
C GLY A 336 -7.70 27.60 -16.19
N TYR A 337 -8.59 26.84 -16.81
CA TYR A 337 -8.20 25.67 -17.60
C TYR A 337 -9.08 25.47 -18.82
N GLN A 338 -8.54 24.73 -19.78
CA GLN A 338 -9.26 24.13 -20.88
C GLN A 338 -8.77 22.69 -21.08
N VAL A 339 -9.66 21.81 -21.53
CA VAL A 339 -9.33 20.42 -21.85
C VAL A 339 -9.85 20.11 -23.25
N PRO A 340 -9.04 19.48 -24.11
CA PRO A 340 -9.49 19.09 -25.44
C PRO A 340 -10.46 17.91 -25.40
N LEU A 341 -11.18 17.70 -26.51
CA LEU A 341 -12.25 16.69 -26.58
C LEU A 341 -11.73 15.26 -26.50
N ASP A 342 -10.50 15.02 -26.97
CA ASP A 342 -9.76 13.76 -27.02
C ASP A 342 -9.00 13.44 -25.71
N SER A 343 -9.38 14.08 -24.61
CA SER A 343 -8.79 13.87 -23.29
C SER A 343 -9.22 12.55 -22.61
N VAL A 344 -8.66 12.28 -21.44
CA VAL A 344 -8.99 11.09 -20.62
C VAL A 344 -10.43 11.04 -20.10
N PHE A 345 -11.20 12.12 -20.26
CA PHE A 345 -12.54 12.30 -19.71
C PHE A 345 -13.63 11.96 -20.73
N PRO A 346 -14.43 10.90 -20.53
CA PRO A 346 -15.64 10.69 -21.32
C PRO A 346 -16.77 11.70 -21.01
N SER A 347 -16.78 12.30 -19.82
CA SER A 347 -17.84 13.24 -19.40
C SER A 347 -17.54 14.70 -19.77
N ASP A 348 -18.58 15.49 -20.00
CA ASP A 348 -18.47 16.96 -20.20
C ASP A 348 -18.44 17.76 -18.89
N THR A 349 -19.00 17.20 -17.80
CA THR A 349 -18.96 17.80 -16.46
C THR A 349 -17.96 17.06 -15.60
N LEU A 350 -16.99 17.79 -15.04
CA LEU A 350 -15.86 17.26 -14.30
C LEU A 350 -15.85 17.80 -12.87
N ALA A 351 -15.37 17.00 -11.92
CA ALA A 351 -15.03 17.48 -10.59
C ALA A 351 -13.67 18.20 -10.66
N ALA A 352 -13.69 19.52 -10.52
CA ALA A 352 -12.49 20.35 -10.47
C ALA A 352 -12.08 20.61 -9.01
N ALA A 353 -10.78 20.59 -8.73
CA ALA A 353 -10.23 21.00 -7.44
C ALA A 353 -9.01 21.90 -7.61
N LEU A 354 -8.98 23.02 -6.87
CA LEU A 354 -7.79 23.84 -6.67
C LEU A 354 -7.27 23.60 -5.27
N VAL A 355 -6.09 22.99 -5.19
CA VAL A 355 -5.41 22.70 -3.93
C VAL A 355 -4.25 23.65 -3.77
N VAL A 356 -4.15 24.28 -2.61
CA VAL A 356 -3.09 25.21 -2.27
C VAL A 356 -2.29 24.62 -1.13
N SER A 357 -0.98 24.45 -1.29
CA SER A 357 -0.13 23.89 -0.25
C SER A 357 0.40 24.97 0.70
N GLY A 358 0.42 24.66 1.99
CA GLY A 358 1.18 25.44 2.97
C GLY A 358 2.68 25.14 2.91
N HIS A 359 3.44 25.74 3.84
CA HIS A 359 4.91 25.70 3.87
C HIS A 359 5.50 24.27 3.97
N MET A 360 4.75 23.29 4.48
CA MET A 360 5.21 21.90 4.66
C MET A 360 4.53 20.88 3.73
N GLY A 361 3.99 21.32 2.59
CA GLY A 361 3.39 20.40 1.60
C GLY A 361 2.06 19.78 2.04
N ASN A 362 1.46 20.19 3.15
CA ASN A 362 0.07 19.85 3.45
C ASN A 362 -0.86 20.78 2.66
N ALA A 363 -2.01 20.26 2.21
CA ALA A 363 -3.07 21.09 1.65
C ALA A 363 -3.55 22.09 2.71
N ALA A 364 -3.33 23.38 2.47
CA ALA A 364 -3.79 24.48 3.31
C ALA A 364 -5.22 24.90 2.94
N ALA A 365 -5.58 24.79 1.67
CA ALA A 365 -6.95 25.00 1.18
C ALA A 365 -7.25 24.07 0.02
N ILE A 366 -8.49 23.58 -0.04
CA ILE A 366 -9.03 22.78 -1.15
C ILE A 366 -10.36 23.40 -1.53
N HIS A 367 -10.46 23.87 -2.76
CA HIS A 367 -11.72 24.34 -3.32
C HIS A 367 -12.16 23.38 -4.40
N GLN A 368 -13.44 23.00 -4.40
CA GLN A 368 -14.01 22.08 -5.36
C GLN A 368 -15.18 22.73 -6.10
N ALA A 369 -15.34 22.35 -7.37
CA ALA A 369 -16.49 22.73 -8.17
C ALA A 369 -16.83 21.60 -9.16
N ARG A 370 -18.06 21.63 -9.70
CA ARG A 370 -18.42 20.86 -10.89
C ARG A 370 -18.47 21.80 -12.08
N LEU A 371 -17.60 21.60 -13.03
CA LEU A 371 -17.35 22.53 -14.12
C LEU A 371 -17.28 21.78 -15.46
N GLY A 372 -17.45 22.51 -16.56
CA GLY A 372 -17.27 21.96 -17.89
C GLY A 372 -15.81 21.69 -18.23
N ARG A 373 -15.56 21.30 -19.49
CA ARG A 373 -14.22 21.12 -20.08
C ARG A 373 -13.41 22.42 -20.22
N ARG A 374 -14.02 23.58 -19.95
CA ARG A 374 -13.37 24.88 -19.81
C ARG A 374 -13.96 25.57 -18.58
N GLY A 375 -13.11 26.16 -17.75
CA GLY A 375 -13.58 26.80 -16.52
C GLY A 375 -12.49 27.52 -15.76
N SER A 376 -12.87 28.08 -14.61
CA SER A 376 -11.94 28.63 -13.65
C SER A 376 -12.39 28.33 -12.23
N ILE A 377 -11.42 28.21 -11.33
CA ILE A 377 -11.64 27.98 -9.91
C ILE A 377 -10.72 28.89 -9.11
N LYS A 378 -11.23 29.40 -7.99
CA LYS A 378 -10.54 30.38 -7.14
C LYS A 378 -10.42 29.84 -5.71
N SER A 379 -9.32 30.17 -5.05
CA SER A 379 -9.12 29.90 -3.62
C SER A 379 -9.58 31.05 -2.72
N ASP A 380 -9.80 30.76 -1.45
CA ASP A 380 -9.76 31.76 -0.40
C ASP A 380 -8.31 32.26 -0.19
N PRO A 381 -8.09 33.39 0.50
CA PRO A 381 -6.75 33.87 0.83
C PRO A 381 -6.00 32.86 1.73
N VAL A 382 -4.84 32.40 1.29
CA VAL A 382 -4.00 31.45 2.03
C VAL A 382 -2.68 32.11 2.43
N ALA A 383 -2.31 32.03 3.71
CA ALA A 383 -1.05 32.57 4.22
C ALA A 383 0.12 31.61 3.91
N GLY A 384 1.26 32.17 3.46
CA GLY A 384 2.50 31.40 3.26
C GLY A 384 2.40 30.30 2.18
N ALA A 385 1.44 30.40 1.26
CA ALA A 385 1.28 29.42 0.19
C ALA A 385 2.40 29.53 -0.85
N SER A 386 2.98 28.39 -1.20
CA SER A 386 4.08 28.32 -2.16
C SER A 386 3.73 27.51 -3.42
N ARG A 387 2.89 26.46 -3.29
CA ARG A 387 2.53 25.58 -4.40
C ARG A 387 1.02 25.42 -4.51
N ALA A 388 0.60 25.01 -5.70
CA ALA A 388 -0.79 24.77 -6.04
C ALA A 388 -0.93 23.60 -7.01
N SER A 389 -2.02 22.86 -6.89
CA SER A 389 -2.45 21.80 -7.81
C SER A 389 -3.83 22.16 -8.35
N LEU A 390 -4.02 22.05 -9.67
CA LEU A 390 -5.32 22.10 -10.31
C LEU A 390 -5.63 20.72 -10.87
N GLU A 391 -6.72 20.12 -10.38
CA GLU A 391 -7.07 18.73 -10.64
C GLU A 391 -8.46 18.66 -11.26
N LEU A 392 -8.59 17.87 -12.31
CA LEU A 392 -9.87 17.54 -12.94
C LEU A 392 -10.08 16.03 -12.86
N PHE A 393 -11.22 15.62 -12.33
CA PHE A 393 -11.56 14.20 -12.15
C PHE A 393 -12.93 13.91 -12.73
N ASP A 394 -13.00 12.84 -13.52
CA ASP A 394 -14.26 12.27 -14.02
C ASP A 394 -14.58 10.99 -13.22
N PRO A 395 -15.59 10.99 -12.34
CA PRO A 395 -15.99 9.81 -11.59
C PRO A 395 -16.48 8.65 -12.47
N SER A 396 -17.12 8.95 -13.60
CA SER A 396 -17.69 7.94 -14.50
C SER A 396 -16.60 7.19 -15.25
N GLY A 397 -15.64 7.93 -15.81
CA GLY A 397 -14.50 7.36 -16.53
C GLY A 397 -13.31 6.98 -15.64
N ARG A 398 -13.33 7.39 -14.37
CA ARG A 398 -12.16 7.40 -13.46
C ARG A 398 -10.93 8.05 -14.11
N GLY A 399 -11.15 9.07 -14.94
CA GLY A 399 -10.08 9.84 -15.57
C GLY A 399 -9.61 10.95 -14.64
N LEU A 400 -8.32 11.23 -14.62
CA LEU A 400 -7.70 12.28 -13.82
C LEU A 400 -6.72 13.08 -14.68
N ALA A 401 -6.83 14.41 -14.67
CA ALA A 401 -5.81 15.29 -15.22
C ALA A 401 -5.37 16.29 -14.15
N VAL A 402 -4.05 16.47 -14.01
CA VAL A 402 -3.49 17.32 -12.96
C VAL A 402 -2.44 18.27 -13.51
N TYR A 403 -2.51 19.51 -13.05
CA TYR A 403 -1.45 20.50 -13.17
C TYR A 403 -0.90 20.79 -11.79
N ARG A 404 0.42 20.82 -11.63
CA ARG A 404 1.09 21.26 -10.42
C ARG A 404 1.92 22.47 -10.76
N SER A 405 1.76 23.54 -9.99
CA SER A 405 2.67 24.67 -10.10
C SER A 405 4.03 24.33 -9.50
N PRO A 406 5.12 24.75 -10.16
CA PRO A 406 6.48 24.51 -9.70
C PRO A 406 6.75 25.13 -8.32
#